data_AF-A0A1Z8W286-F1
#
_entry.id   AF-A0A1Z8W286-F1
#
_cell.length_a   1.000
_cell.length_b   1.000
_cell.length_c   1.000
_cell.angle_alpha   90.00
_cell.angle_beta   90.00
_cell.angle_gamma   90.00
#
_symmetry.space_group_name_H-M   'P 1'
#
loop_
_entity.id
_entity.type
_entity.pdbx_description
1 polymer ?
#
loop_
_entity_poly.entity_id
_entity_poly.type
_entity_poly.pdbx_seq_one_letter_code
_entity_poly.pdbx_strand_id
1 'polypeptide(L)'
;MLKSLEELIKIIRDRKNSNLEKSYTNKLLKDKKLCFSKINEEIKELLEAIEKNDNKIHEAADVLYHLMVLLEANGIKIEDVMNELKNRQK
;
A
#
# COMPACT_ATOMS: atom_id res chain seq x y z
N MET A 1 -4.02 -9.91 14.73
CA MET A 1 -4.99 -9.00 14.08
C MET A 1 -4.48 -8.42 12.75
N LEU A 2 -3.16 -8.29 12.52
CA LEU A 2 -2.62 -7.74 11.25
C LEU A 2 -1.80 -8.75 10.41
N LYS A 3 -1.98 -10.06 10.63
CA LYS A 3 -1.20 -11.11 9.96
C LYS A 3 -1.28 -11.00 8.42
N SER A 4 -2.46 -10.68 7.88
CA SER A 4 -2.64 -10.48 6.44
C SER A 4 -1.84 -9.29 5.90
N LEU A 5 -1.64 -8.25 6.70
CA LEU A 5 -0.82 -7.09 6.34
C LEU A 5 0.66 -7.47 6.32
N GLU A 6 1.14 -8.21 7.33
CA GLU A 6 2.52 -8.72 7.39
C GLU A 6 2.84 -9.65 6.21
N GLU A 7 1.92 -10.57 5.88
CA GLU A 7 2.04 -11.46 4.72
C GLU A 7 2.09 -10.65 3.41
N LEU A 8 1.27 -9.61 3.29
CA LEU A 8 1.26 -8.73 2.13
C LEU A 8 2.58 -7.95 1.97
N ILE A 9 3.14 -7.42 3.06
CA ILE A 9 4.47 -6.77 3.07
C ILE A 9 5.52 -7.74 2.54
N LYS A 10 5.51 -8.98 3.05
CA LYS A 10 6.44 -10.02 2.62
C LYS A 10 6.30 -10.29 1.12
N ILE A 11 5.07 -10.44 0.62
CA ILE A 11 4.81 -10.64 -0.81
C ILE A 11 5.33 -9.46 -1.65
N ILE A 12 5.11 -8.22 -1.21
CA ILE A 12 5.59 -7.02 -1.91
C ILE A 12 7.13 -7.01 -1.97
N ARG A 13 7.81 -7.33 -0.86
CA ARG A 13 9.27 -7.42 -0.79
C ARG A 13 9.83 -8.55 -1.64
N ASP A 14 9.20 -9.72 -1.63
CA ASP A 14 9.58 -10.87 -2.46
C ASP A 14 9.45 -10.51 -3.94
N ARG A 15 8.35 -9.83 -4.31
CA ARG A 15 8.12 -9.33 -5.68
C ARG A 15 9.20 -8.32 -6.10
N LYS A 16 9.53 -7.36 -5.24
CA LYS A 16 10.59 -6.36 -5.44
C LYS A 16 11.95 -7.00 -5.76
N ASN A 17 12.27 -8.11 -5.10
CA ASN A 17 13.54 -8.84 -5.29
C ASN A 17 13.49 -9.86 -6.45
N SER A 18 12.30 -10.17 -6.96
CA SER A 18 12.11 -11.11 -8.08
C SER A 18 12.17 -10.40 -9.43
N ASN A 19 12.88 -10.98 -10.41
CA ASN A 19 12.87 -10.51 -11.80
C ASN A 19 11.57 -10.86 -12.57
N LEU A 20 10.48 -11.16 -11.86
CA LEU A 20 9.20 -11.56 -12.47
C LEU A 20 8.47 -10.33 -13.03
N GLU A 21 8.86 -9.85 -14.20
CA GLU A 21 8.29 -8.63 -14.82
C GLU A 21 6.77 -8.65 -15.04
N LYS A 22 6.12 -9.81 -14.88
CA LYS A 22 4.70 -10.00 -15.20
C LYS A 22 3.72 -9.55 -14.11
N SER A 23 4.13 -9.34 -12.85
CA SER A 23 3.18 -8.98 -11.79
C SER A 23 2.84 -7.48 -11.77
N TYR A 24 1.58 -7.14 -11.47
CA TYR A 24 1.12 -5.75 -11.33
C TYR A 24 1.94 -4.97 -10.28
N THR A 25 2.22 -5.61 -9.14
CA THR A 25 3.07 -5.03 -8.07
C THR A 25 4.47 -4.69 -8.58
N ASN A 26 5.07 -5.52 -9.45
CA ASN A 26 6.40 -5.21 -10.00
C ASN A 26 6.39 -4.01 -10.93
N LYS A 27 5.30 -3.78 -11.68
CA LYS A 27 5.14 -2.56 -12.46
C LYS A 27 5.09 -1.33 -11.54
N LEU A 28 4.28 -1.39 -10.48
CA LEU A 28 4.20 -0.33 -9.49
C LEU A 28 5.57 -0.05 -8.83
N LEU A 29 6.25 -1.10 -8.35
CA LEU A 29 7.56 -0.97 -7.69
C LEU A 29 8.65 -0.37 -8.60
N LYS A 30 8.56 -0.56 -9.91
CA LYS A 30 9.50 -0.01 -10.91
C LYS A 30 9.10 1.38 -11.41
N ASP A 31 7.81 1.73 -11.37
CA ASP A 31 7.29 3.01 -11.85
C ASP A 31 6.74 3.87 -10.70
N LYS A 32 7.57 4.81 -10.25
CA LYS A 32 7.20 5.77 -9.19
C LYS A 32 6.02 6.66 -9.57
N LYS A 33 5.90 7.07 -10.84
CA LYS A 33 4.79 7.92 -11.28
C LYS A 33 3.48 7.15 -11.21
N LEU A 34 3.51 5.88 -11.62
CA LEU A 34 2.35 4.99 -11.50
C LEU A 34 1.95 4.77 -10.03
N CYS A 35 2.92 4.53 -9.14
CA CYS A 35 2.65 4.45 -7.70
C CYS A 35 1.94 5.69 -7.16
N PHE A 36 2.45 6.89 -7.46
CA PHE A 36 1.83 8.14 -7.02
C PHE A 36 0.45 8.35 -7.64
N SER A 37 0.26 8.01 -8.91
CA SER A 37 -1.05 8.11 -9.57
C SER A 37 -2.07 7.22 -8.87
N LYS A 38 -1.72 5.95 -8.63
CA LYS A 38 -2.62 4.97 -8.01
C LYS A 38 -3.00 5.36 -6.59
N ILE A 39 -2.05 5.68 -5.70
CA ILE A 39 -2.42 6.06 -4.32
C ILE A 39 -3.34 7.30 -4.27
N ASN A 40 -3.18 8.25 -5.19
CA ASN A 40 -4.07 9.41 -5.29
C ASN A 40 -5.46 9.05 -5.81
N GLU A 41 -5.57 8.04 -6.67
CA GLU A 41 -6.84 7.49 -7.16
C GLU A 41 -7.58 6.78 -6.03
N GLU A 42 -6.93 5.82 -5.37
CA GLU A 42 -7.53 5.02 -4.30
C GLU A 42 -8.01 5.88 -3.11
N ILE A 43 -7.27 6.95 -2.78
CA ILE A 43 -7.70 7.88 -1.73
C ILE A 43 -8.99 8.60 -2.14
N LYS A 44 -9.13 9.00 -3.41
CA LYS A 44 -10.36 9.66 -3.90
C LYS A 44 -11.52 8.68 -3.92
N GLU A 45 -11.28 7.45 -4.39
CA GLU A 45 -12.29 6.39 -4.42
C GLU A 45 -12.74 6.03 -3.00
N LEU A 46 -11.83 5.94 -2.03
CA LEU A 46 -12.19 5.75 -0.62
C LEU A 46 -13.06 6.88 -0.08
N LEU A 47 -12.72 8.15 -0.37
CA LEU A 47 -13.51 9.29 0.08
C LEU A 47 -14.93 9.25 -0.50
N GLU A 48 -15.05 8.97 -1.81
CA GLU A 48 -16.33 8.84 -2.51
C GLU A 48 -17.15 7.65 -1.99
N ALA A 49 -16.51 6.49 -1.76
CA ALA A 49 -17.10 5.29 -1.20
C ALA A 49 -17.64 5.52 0.22
N ILE A 50 -16.92 6.29 1.04
CA ILE A 50 -17.40 6.68 2.38
C ILE A 50 -18.61 7.60 2.26
N GLU A 51 -18.56 8.62 1.40
CA GLU A 51 -19.67 9.57 1.20
C GLU A 51 -20.94 8.87 0.72
N LYS A 52 -20.80 7.90 -0.19
CA LYS A 52 -21.90 7.10 -0.73
C LYS A 52 -22.30 5.92 0.15
N ASN A 53 -21.55 5.65 1.22
CA ASN A 53 -21.70 4.48 2.09
C ASN A 53 -21.66 3.14 1.34
N ASP A 54 -20.87 3.06 0.28
CA ASP A 54 -20.74 1.89 -0.62
C ASP A 54 -19.27 1.47 -0.72
N ASN A 55 -18.96 0.17 -0.81
CA ASN A 55 -17.63 -0.42 -1.01
C ASN A 55 -16.44 0.11 -0.16
N LYS A 56 -16.67 0.92 0.88
CA LYS A 56 -15.62 1.58 1.70
C LYS A 56 -14.54 0.65 2.29
N ILE A 57 -14.86 -0.62 2.54
CA ILE A 57 -13.89 -1.60 3.05
C ILE A 57 -12.91 -2.02 1.94
N HIS A 58 -13.40 -2.16 0.72
CA HIS A 58 -12.59 -2.50 -0.45
C HIS A 58 -11.59 -1.39 -0.75
N GLU A 59 -12.10 -0.16 -0.88
CA GLU A 59 -11.26 1.01 -1.14
C GLU A 59 -10.23 1.27 -0.02
N ALA A 60 -10.62 1.02 1.24
CA ALA A 60 -9.68 1.14 2.36
C ALA A 60 -8.55 0.10 2.27
N ALA A 61 -8.85 -1.11 1.79
CA ALA A 61 -7.84 -2.15 1.56
C ALA A 61 -6.91 -1.76 0.40
N ASP A 62 -7.43 -1.18 -0.67
CA ASP A 62 -6.64 -0.77 -1.83
C ASP A 62 -5.73 0.43 -1.51
N VAL A 63 -6.22 1.42 -0.73
CA VAL A 63 -5.37 2.47 -0.16
C VAL A 63 -4.22 1.88 0.66
N LEU A 64 -4.49 0.92 1.54
CA LEU A 64 -3.44 0.28 2.34
C LEU A 64 -2.43 -0.45 1.45
N TYR A 65 -2.90 -1.24 0.49
CA TYR A 65 -2.03 -1.95 -0.46
C TYR A 65 -1.13 -0.99 -1.24
N HIS A 66 -1.71 0.04 -1.86
CA HIS A 66 -0.96 1.00 -2.66
C HIS A 66 -0.01 1.85 -1.81
N LEU A 67 -0.36 2.17 -0.57
CA LEU A 67 0.54 2.83 0.38
C LEU A 67 1.75 1.95 0.69
N MET A 68 1.55 0.65 0.96
CA MET A 68 2.66 -0.26 1.26
C MET A 68 3.62 -0.41 0.08
N VAL A 69 3.08 -0.54 -1.14
CA VAL A 69 3.89 -0.60 -2.36
C VAL A 69 4.67 0.70 -2.55
N LEU A 70 4.05 1.86 -2.31
CA LEU A 70 4.70 3.16 -2.40
C LEU A 70 5.85 3.31 -1.40
N LEU A 71 5.64 2.91 -0.15
CA LEU A 71 6.66 2.95 0.91
C LEU A 71 7.86 2.08 0.52
N GLU A 72 7.61 0.83 0.14
CA GLU A 72 8.66 -0.11 -0.29
C GLU A 72 9.39 0.36 -1.56
N ALA A 73 8.69 0.95 -2.53
CA ALA A 73 9.29 1.52 -3.74
C ALA A 73 10.23 2.71 -3.44
N ASN A 74 10.07 3.37 -2.29
CA ASN A 74 10.89 4.49 -1.84
C ASN A 74 11.83 4.13 -0.68
N GLY A 75 11.95 2.85 -0.35
CA GLY A 75 12.86 2.38 0.71
C GLY A 75 12.43 2.78 2.12
N ILE A 76 11.17 3.16 2.31
CA ILE A 76 10.59 3.45 3.62
C ILE A 76 10.06 2.14 4.20
N LYS A 77 10.59 1.71 5.32
CA LYS A 77 10.16 0.48 5.98
C LYS A 77 8.88 0.74 6.78
N ILE A 78 7.89 -0.13 6.60
CA ILE A 78 6.65 -0.08 7.38
C ILE A 78 6.91 -0.22 8.89
N GLU A 79 7.97 -0.93 9.27
CA GLU A 79 8.42 -1.03 10.67
C GLU A 79 8.76 0.34 11.27
N ASP A 80 9.37 1.24 10.50
CA ASP A 80 9.68 2.61 10.95
C ASP A 80 8.39 3.44 11.12
N VAL A 81 7.43 3.28 10.20
CA VAL A 81 6.10 3.92 10.32
C VAL A 81 5.34 3.41 11.55
N MET A 82 5.42 2.12 11.85
CA MET A 82 4.78 1.53 13.04
C MET A 82 5.41 2.04 14.34
N ASN A 83 6.73 2.24 14.36
CA ASN A 83 7.41 2.88 15.50
C ASN A 83 6.92 4.32 15.71
N GLU A 84 6.75 5.08 14.63
CA GLU A 84 6.20 6.43 14.68
C GLU A 84 4.74 6.43 15.18
N LEU A 85 3.89 5.54 14.67
CA LEU A 85 2.51 5.40 15.16
C LEU A 85 2.44 5.02 16.64
N LYS A 86 3.34 4.16 17.12
CA LYS A 86 3.44 3.82 18.55
C LYS A 86 3.73 5.04 19.41
N ASN A 87 4.51 6.01 18.91
CA ASN A 87 4.75 7.25 19.64
C ASN A 87 3.50 8.14 19.75
N ARG A 88 2.55 8.05 18.82
CA ARG A 88 1.27 8.79 18.84
C ARG A 88 0.22 8.20 19.78
N GLN A 89 0.43 6.97 20.25
CA GLN A 89 -0.46 6.28 21.18
C GLN A 89 -0.13 6.56 22.65
N LYS A 90 0.92 7.36 22.91
CA LYS A 90 1.24 7.90 24.22
C LYS A 90 0.44 9.16 24.47
#